data_AF-A0A429X2S9-F1
#
_entry.id   AF-A0A429X2S9-F1
#
_cell.length_a   1.000
_cell.length_b   1.000
_cell.length_c   1.000
_cell.angle_alpha   90.00
_cell.angle_beta   90.00
_cell.angle_gamma   90.00
#
_symmetry.space_group_name_H-M   'P 1'
#
loop_
_entity.id
_entity.type
_entity.pdbx_description
1 polymer ?
#
loop_
_entity_poly.entity_id
_entity_poly.type
_entity_poly.pdbx_seq_one_letter_code
_entity_poly.pdbx_strand_id
1 'polypeptide(L)'
;MVQVNINITGVRRKLSSQAQQQGQRALANQALADMNPFVPADETTLRQSATIATDGSAVNYNTPYAKAQFYGRVGKGGYPVRNYTTPGTGPRWDEKAKSIHMKDWEDAFKKGADW
;
A
#
# COMPACT_ATOMS: atom_id res chain seq x y z
N MET A 1 -27.24 -47.18 -8.05
CA MET A 1 -26.11 -46.47 -7.40
C MET A 1 -26.35 -44.98 -7.56
N VAL A 2 -26.28 -44.19 -6.49
CA VAL A 2 -26.48 -42.73 -6.56
C VAL A 2 -25.11 -42.06 -6.41
N GLN A 3 -24.77 -41.17 -7.33
CA GLN A 3 -23.56 -40.36 -7.29
C GLN A 3 -23.95 -38.88 -7.20
N VAL A 4 -23.42 -38.18 -6.20
CA VAL A 4 -23.57 -36.73 -6.04
C VAL A 4 -22.26 -36.07 -6.44
N ASN A 5 -22.32 -35.16 -7.41
CA ASN A 5 -21.15 -34.42 -7.88
C ASN A 5 -21.12 -33.03 -7.22
N ILE A 6 -20.00 -32.71 -6.57
CA ILE A 6 -19.79 -31.39 -5.94
C ILE A 6 -18.92 -30.54 -6.87
N ASN A 7 -19.44 -29.41 -7.35
CA ASN A 7 -18.71 -28.46 -8.19
C ASN A 7 -18.11 -27.33 -7.35
N ILE A 8 -16.77 -27.25 -7.31
CA ILE A 8 -16.02 -26.24 -6.55
C ILE A 8 -15.23 -25.27 -7.44
N THR A 9 -15.51 -25.23 -8.74
CA THR A 9 -14.76 -24.40 -9.71
C THR A 9 -14.81 -22.91 -9.35
N GLY A 10 -15.95 -22.43 -8.84
CA GLY A 10 -16.08 -21.04 -8.37
C GLY A 10 -15.15 -20.71 -7.20
N VAL A 11 -15.09 -21.60 -6.20
CA VAL A 11 -14.22 -21.44 -5.02
C VAL A 11 -12.75 -21.44 -5.43
N ARG A 12 -12.35 -22.35 -6.32
CA ARG A 12 -10.97 -22.43 -6.83
C ARG A 12 -10.54 -21.16 -7.57
N ARG A 13 -11.46 -20.51 -8.30
CA ARG A 13 -11.18 -19.25 -8.99
C ARG A 13 -10.89 -18.12 -8.00
N LYS A 14 -11.71 -17.96 -6.97
CA LYS A 14 -11.53 -16.94 -5.92
C LYS A 14 -10.25 -17.12 -5.09
N LEU A 15 -9.77 -18.37 -4.98
CA LEU A 15 -8.52 -18.73 -4.29
C LEU A 15 -7.31 -18.84 -5.24
N SER A 16 -7.47 -18.49 -6.52
CA SER A 16 -6.37 -18.58 -7.48
C SER A 16 -5.31 -17.51 -7.22
N SER A 17 -4.06 -17.80 -7.60
CA SER A 17 -2.97 -16.83 -7.53
C SER A 17 -3.25 -15.58 -8.36
N GLN A 18 -4.01 -15.72 -9.46
CA GLN A 18 -4.42 -14.59 -10.28
C GLN A 18 -5.39 -13.66 -9.53
N ALA A 19 -6.43 -14.22 -8.88
CA ALA A 19 -7.35 -13.43 -8.06
C ALA A 19 -6.60 -12.74 -6.91
N GLN A 20 -5.67 -13.44 -6.26
CA GLN A 20 -4.83 -12.86 -5.22
C GLN A 20 -3.99 -11.68 -5.72
N GLN A 21 -3.32 -11.82 -6.88
CA GLN A 21 -2.52 -10.73 -7.47
C GLN A 21 -3.38 -9.52 -7.87
N GLN A 22 -4.58 -9.75 -8.42
CA GLN A 22 -5.51 -8.68 -8.76
C GLN A 22 -5.99 -7.95 -7.50
N GLY A 23 -6.31 -8.68 -6.44
CA GLY A 23 -6.64 -8.11 -5.13
C GLY A 23 -5.48 -7.31 -4.53
N GLN A 24 -4.26 -7.84 -4.55
CA GLN A 24 -3.06 -7.15 -4.06
C GLN A 24 -2.80 -5.85 -4.81
N ARG A 25 -2.89 -5.87 -6.15
CA ARG A 25 -2.76 -4.66 -6.95
C ARG A 25 -3.85 -3.63 -6.64
N ALA A 26 -5.11 -4.05 -6.48
CA ALA A 26 -6.20 -3.15 -6.14
C ALA A 26 -5.97 -2.49 -4.77
N LEU A 27 -5.59 -3.29 -3.76
CA LEU A 27 -5.22 -2.79 -2.43
C LEU A 27 -4.05 -1.80 -2.53
N ALA A 28 -2.95 -2.17 -3.20
CA ALA A 28 -1.77 -1.33 -3.28
C ALA A 28 -2.03 0.02 -3.97
N ASN A 29 -2.89 0.03 -5.00
CA ASN A 29 -3.34 1.28 -5.64
C ASN A 29 -4.11 2.17 -4.68
N GLN A 30 -5.07 1.60 -3.94
CA GLN A 30 -5.86 2.34 -2.95
C GLN A 30 -4.95 2.86 -1.83
N ALA A 31 -4.09 2.00 -1.28
CA ALA A 31 -3.15 2.37 -0.23
C ALA A 31 -2.17 3.46 -0.67
N LEU A 32 -1.65 3.40 -1.90
CA LEU A 32 -0.80 4.46 -2.44
C LEU A 32 -1.53 5.81 -2.47
N ALA A 33 -2.78 5.84 -2.94
CA ALA A 33 -3.58 7.05 -2.98
C ALA A 33 -3.86 7.59 -1.57
N ASP A 34 -4.26 6.73 -0.62
CA ASP A 34 -4.61 7.11 0.75
C ASP A 34 -3.41 7.51 1.59
N MET A 35 -2.22 6.96 1.32
CA MET A 35 -0.97 7.37 1.98
C MET A 35 -0.50 8.75 1.50
N ASN A 36 -0.76 9.10 0.24
CA ASN A 36 -0.17 10.26 -0.42
C ASN A 36 -0.33 11.59 0.34
N PRO A 37 -1.49 11.92 0.96
CA PRO A 37 -1.65 13.14 1.76
C PRO A 37 -0.72 13.22 2.97
N PHE A 38 -0.28 12.09 3.52
CA PHE A 38 0.57 12.02 4.72
C PHE A 38 2.06 11.93 4.40
N VAL A 39 2.42 11.66 3.14
CA VAL A 39 3.81 11.62 2.67
C VAL A 39 4.36 13.06 2.66
N PRO A 40 5.55 13.34 3.23
CA PRO A 40 6.17 14.65 3.17
C PRO A 40 6.28 15.19 1.73
N ALA A 41 5.85 16.44 1.55
CA ALA A 41 5.98 17.16 0.29
C ALA A 41 6.74 18.47 0.51
N ASP A 42 7.84 18.60 -0.22
CA ASP A 42 8.50 19.88 -0.48
C ASP A 42 8.21 20.23 -1.96
N GLU A 43 9.00 19.67 -2.88
CA GLU A 43 8.75 19.72 -4.33
C GLU A 43 7.84 18.58 -4.84
N THR A 44 7.19 17.85 -3.93
CA THR A 44 6.37 16.64 -4.22
C THR A 44 7.09 15.45 -4.88
N THR A 45 8.38 15.54 -5.17
CA THR A 45 9.16 14.47 -5.83
C THR A 45 9.06 13.13 -5.11
N LEU A 46 9.06 13.11 -3.77
CA LEU A 46 8.89 11.88 -2.99
C LEU A 46 7.57 11.18 -3.33
N ARG A 47 6.47 11.94 -3.36
CA ARG A 47 5.13 11.45 -3.69
C ARG A 47 5.08 10.92 -5.12
N GLN A 48 5.62 11.69 -6.06
CA GLN A 48 5.63 11.34 -7.49
C GLN A 48 6.53 10.15 -7.83
N SER A 49 7.56 9.89 -7.01
CA SER A 49 8.46 8.75 -7.20
C SER A 49 7.83 7.40 -6.84
N ALA A 50 6.62 7.42 -6.26
CA ALA A 50 6.00 6.23 -5.73
C ALA A 50 5.53 5.28 -6.85
N THR A 51 5.90 4.01 -6.74
CA THR A 51 5.50 2.96 -7.69
C THR A 51 4.96 1.74 -6.96
N ILE A 52 4.14 0.96 -7.64
CA ILE A 52 3.63 -0.32 -7.11
C ILE A 52 4.41 -1.46 -7.77
N ALA A 53 4.84 -2.44 -6.97
CA ALA A 53 5.47 -3.65 -7.47
C ALA A 53 4.55 -4.37 -8.47
N THR A 54 5.12 -5.06 -9.46
CA THR A 54 4.33 -5.73 -10.51
C THR A 54 3.33 -6.76 -9.96
N ASP A 55 3.58 -7.38 -8.83
CA ASP A 55 2.64 -8.31 -8.19
C ASP A 55 1.67 -7.61 -7.21
N GLY A 56 1.81 -6.30 -7.01
CA GLY A 56 1.02 -5.54 -6.03
C GLY A 56 1.48 -5.75 -4.58
N SER A 57 2.62 -6.41 -4.34
CA SER A 57 3.10 -6.74 -2.99
C SER A 57 3.66 -5.55 -2.21
N ALA A 58 4.05 -4.48 -2.90
CA ALA A 58 4.72 -3.34 -2.28
C ALA A 58 4.42 -2.01 -2.98
N VAL A 59 4.47 -0.94 -2.18
CA VAL A 59 4.58 0.45 -2.63
C VAL A 59 6.02 0.91 -2.38
N ASN A 60 6.71 1.32 -3.43
CA ASN A 60 8.11 1.72 -3.40
C ASN A 60 8.24 3.24 -3.54
N TYR A 61 9.09 3.86 -2.73
CA TYR A 61 9.42 5.29 -2.84
C TYR A 61 10.87 5.44 -3.32
N ASN A 62 11.05 5.90 -4.56
CA ASN A 62 12.32 5.77 -5.28
C ASN A 62 13.17 7.05 -5.22
N THR A 63 13.35 7.63 -4.03
CA THR A 63 14.27 8.76 -3.83
C THR A 63 15.35 8.42 -2.79
N PRO A 64 16.57 8.98 -2.90
CA PRO A 64 17.67 8.71 -1.96
C PRO A 64 17.33 9.03 -0.50
N TYR A 65 16.44 9.99 -0.28
CA TYR A 65 16.02 10.45 1.04
C TYR A 65 14.72 9.79 1.54
N ALA A 66 14.06 8.93 0.76
CA ALA A 66 12.80 8.28 1.14
C ALA A 66 12.90 7.53 2.49
N LYS A 67 13.97 6.76 2.68
CA LYS A 67 14.21 6.03 3.93
C LYS A 67 14.34 6.97 5.14
N ALA A 68 15.11 8.04 4.99
CA ALA A 68 15.31 9.02 6.05
C ALA A 68 13.99 9.70 6.45
N GLN A 69 13.17 10.07 5.45
CA GLN A 69 11.86 10.67 5.67
C GLN A 69 10.87 9.67 6.30
N PHE A 70 10.84 8.42 5.82
CA PHE A 70 9.96 7.38 6.31
C PHE A 70 10.20 7.06 7.79
N TYR A 71 11.46 6.95 8.20
CA TYR A 71 11.83 6.71 9.59
C TYR A 71 11.95 7.99 10.43
N GLY A 72 11.83 9.18 9.81
CA GLY A 72 11.99 10.47 10.48
C GLY A 72 13.38 10.67 11.09
N ARG A 73 14.43 10.11 10.46
CA ARG A 73 15.81 10.15 10.95
C ARG A 73 16.79 10.51 9.85
N VAL A 74 17.64 11.51 10.08
CA VAL A 74 18.59 12.05 9.10
C VAL A 74 20.04 12.05 9.62
N GLY A 75 20.98 12.03 8.67
CA GLY A 75 22.43 12.08 8.96
C GLY A 75 22.99 10.78 9.58
N LYS A 76 24.32 10.71 9.69
CA LYS A 76 25.02 9.54 10.25
C LYS A 76 24.65 9.25 11.72
N GLY A 77 24.25 10.29 12.47
CA GLY A 77 23.83 10.18 13.87
C GLY A 77 22.36 9.80 14.08
N GLY A 78 21.56 9.67 13.01
CA GLY A 78 20.14 9.31 13.13
C GLY A 78 19.29 10.36 13.85
N TYR A 79 19.59 11.63 13.64
CA TYR A 79 18.91 12.76 14.28
C TYR A 79 17.44 12.83 13.84
N PRO A 80 16.50 13.11 14.76
CA PRO A 80 15.09 13.17 14.42
C PRO A 80 14.80 14.35 13.49
N VAL A 81 13.96 14.11 12.48
CA VAL A 81 13.35 15.17 11.68
C VAL A 81 12.38 15.94 12.58
N ARG A 82 12.62 17.25 12.77
CA ARG A 82 11.80 18.08 13.66
C ARG A 82 10.69 18.83 12.93
N ASN A 83 10.96 19.26 11.70
CA ASN A 83 10.05 20.11 10.93
C ASN A 83 9.82 19.48 9.56
N TYR A 84 8.56 19.29 9.20
CA TYR A 84 8.12 18.90 7.87
C TYR A 84 7.52 20.11 7.16
N THR A 85 7.81 20.28 5.87
CA THR A 85 7.37 21.44 5.09
C THR A 85 5.84 21.50 4.92
N THR A 86 5.18 20.33 4.81
CA THR A 86 3.73 20.24 4.67
C THR A 86 3.06 19.82 5.99
N PRO A 87 2.13 20.62 6.55
CA PRO A 87 1.37 20.25 7.75
C PRO A 87 0.62 18.92 7.58
N GLY A 88 0.55 18.13 8.66
CA GLY A 88 -0.14 16.83 8.65
C GLY A 88 0.64 15.69 7.97
N THR A 89 1.82 15.97 7.42
CA THR A 89 2.77 14.95 6.92
C THR A 89 3.79 14.56 7.97
N GLY A 90 4.41 13.41 7.82
CA GLY A 90 5.43 12.97 8.77
C GLY A 90 6.01 11.59 8.47
N PRO A 91 6.79 11.03 9.40
CA PRO A 91 7.32 9.69 9.27
C PRO A 91 6.19 8.67 9.43
N ARG A 92 6.44 7.43 9.02
CA ARG A 92 5.49 6.31 9.13
C ARG A 92 4.08 6.67 8.62
N TRP A 93 4.05 7.31 7.45
CA TRP A 93 2.80 7.64 6.77
C TRP A 93 1.95 6.39 6.45
N ASP A 94 2.60 5.22 6.34
CA ASP A 94 1.96 3.91 6.25
C ASP A 94 1.08 3.62 7.46
N GLU A 95 1.61 3.81 8.68
CA GLU A 95 0.87 3.57 9.92
C GLU A 95 -0.26 4.58 10.10
N LYS A 96 0.01 5.86 9.76
CA LYS A 96 -1.00 6.91 9.81
C LYS A 96 -2.17 6.58 8.89
N ALA A 97 -1.90 6.29 7.62
CA ALA A 97 -2.94 5.95 6.65
C ALA A 97 -3.66 4.66 7.03
N LYS A 98 -2.92 3.62 7.45
CA LYS A 98 -3.51 2.36 7.91
C LYS A 98 -4.50 2.55 9.06
N SER A 99 -4.18 3.41 10.03
CA SER A 99 -5.08 3.69 11.15
C SER A 99 -6.43 4.30 10.75
N ILE A 100 -6.52 4.87 9.54
CA ILE A 100 -7.70 5.55 9.02
C ILE A 100 -8.40 4.69 7.94
N HIS A 101 -7.63 4.06 7.05
CA HIS A 101 -8.12 3.49 5.78
C HIS A 101 -8.01 1.96 5.67
N MET A 102 -7.60 1.24 6.73
CA MET A 102 -7.43 -0.22 6.64
C MET A 102 -8.67 -0.94 6.08
N LYS A 103 -9.87 -0.49 6.45
CA LYS A 103 -11.11 -1.06 5.93
C LYS A 103 -11.28 -0.84 4.42
N ASP A 104 -10.94 0.35 3.93
CA ASP A 104 -10.97 0.67 2.49
C ASP A 104 -9.99 -0.23 1.72
N TRP A 105 -8.83 -0.54 2.32
CA TRP A 105 -7.81 -1.40 1.73
C TRP A 105 -8.25 -2.86 1.65
N GLU A 106 -8.91 -3.36 2.69
CA GLU A 106 -9.53 -4.69 2.68
C GLU A 106 -10.63 -4.80 1.63
N ASP A 107 -11.47 -3.78 1.50
CA ASP A 107 -12.59 -3.78 0.55
C ASP A 107 -12.08 -3.61 -0.90
N ALA A 108 -11.02 -2.82 -1.12
CA ALA A 108 -10.31 -2.76 -2.40
C ALA A 108 -9.70 -4.12 -2.79
N PHE A 109 -9.09 -4.83 -1.84
CA PHE A 109 -8.59 -6.19 -2.08
C PHE A 109 -9.69 -7.14 -2.53
N LYS A 110 -10.80 -7.20 -1.78
CA LYS A 110 -11.92 -8.10 -2.08
C LYS A 110 -12.49 -7.81 -3.46
N LYS A 111 -12.70 -6.53 -3.78
CA LYS A 111 -13.17 -6.10 -5.09
C LYS A 111 -12.22 -6.51 -6.21
N GLY A 112 -10.91 -6.33 -6.02
CA GLY A 112 -9.90 -6.72 -7.00
C GLY A 112 -9.78 -8.23 -7.18
N ALA A 113 -9.99 -8.99 -6.10
CA ALA A 113 -9.92 -10.46 -6.10
C ALA A 113 -11.24 -11.16 -6.46
N ASP A 114 -12.26 -10.41 -6.89
CA ASP A 114 -13.60 -10.92 -7.23
C ASP A 114 -14.26 -11.73 -6.07
N TRP A 115 -14.10 -11.21 -4.85
CA TRP A 115 -14.65 -11.80 -3.63
C TRP A 115 -16.09 -11.38 -3.33
#